data_AF-A0A943GAI0-F1
#
_entry.id   AF-A0A943GAI0-F1
#
_cell.length_a   1.000
_cell.length_b   1.000
_cell.length_c   1.000
_cell.angle_alpha   90.00
_cell.angle_beta   90.00
_cell.angle_gamma   90.00
#
_symmetry.space_group_name_H-M   'P 1'
#
loop_
_entity.id
_entity.type
_entity.pdbx_description
1 polymer ?
#
loop_
_entity_poly.entity_id
_entity_poly.type
_entity_poly.pdbx_seq_one_letter_code
_entity_poly.pdbx_strand_id
1 'polypeptide(L)'
;MNSFSLQYELAQIGVRQRLADIPICDEDDQAVQVKLYADSDFGNHLLLLFSEQNTLAEVNTVCFAIEKADESVKKELEQNLLYDQYTDTVKLLRNIRDMTEQLGQVKMSFFCPLDGNIEDSEYGGTTPVGNRYLKSYAWDIRELLEMEQSSPEDEMTQFFDEDDGVKNKLVSAVWTVDEYKDRLYGRIDCRFKEKLSEDETEIFKGWLLGQCSDGFGEHFEQQPISTEDGDLFVSFWHSGDSYFLCTEDELDEYTEPSQEMQMGGM
;
A
#
# COMPACT_ATOMS: atom_id res chain seq x y z
N MET A 1 9.82 -6.37 -13.92
CA MET A 1 9.84 -4.96 -14.38
C MET A 1 8.56 -4.29 -13.89
N ASN A 2 8.60 -3.07 -13.34
CA ASN A 2 7.37 -2.36 -12.92
C ASN A 2 6.70 -1.64 -14.12
N SER A 3 5.46 -1.20 -13.95
CA SER A 3 4.67 -0.62 -15.03
C SER A 3 5.28 0.67 -15.59
N PHE A 4 5.91 1.49 -14.74
CA PHE A 4 6.62 2.69 -15.20
C PHE A 4 7.77 2.37 -16.14
N SER A 5 8.58 1.36 -15.80
CA SER A 5 9.72 0.95 -16.62
C SER A 5 9.28 0.42 -17.98
N LEU A 6 8.23 -0.42 -18.02
CA LEU A 6 7.69 -0.93 -19.27
C LEU A 6 7.11 0.20 -20.14
N GLN A 7 6.35 1.11 -19.53
CA GLN A 7 5.82 2.29 -20.22
C GLN A 7 6.95 3.13 -20.81
N TYR A 8 8.05 3.34 -20.08
CA TYR A 8 9.22 4.08 -20.56
C TYR A 8 9.86 3.41 -21.79
N GLU A 9 10.07 2.09 -21.75
CA GLU A 9 10.64 1.33 -22.88
C GLU A 9 9.75 1.39 -24.13
N LEU A 10 8.43 1.21 -23.97
CA LEU A 10 7.46 1.38 -25.05
C LEU A 10 7.51 2.79 -25.64
N ALA A 11 7.68 3.81 -24.80
CA ALA A 11 7.80 5.18 -25.23
C ALA A 11 9.07 5.43 -26.07
N GLN A 12 10.15 4.70 -25.83
CA GLN A 12 11.39 4.78 -26.63
C GLN A 12 11.20 4.26 -28.05
N ILE A 13 10.29 3.31 -28.26
CA ILE A 13 9.96 2.77 -29.58
C ILE A 13 8.73 3.45 -30.22
N GLY A 14 8.23 4.52 -29.61
CA GLY A 14 7.16 5.37 -30.15
C GLY A 14 5.74 5.01 -29.70
N VAL A 15 5.57 4.04 -28.81
CA VAL A 15 4.26 3.69 -28.22
C VAL A 15 3.98 4.62 -27.04
N ARG A 16 3.02 5.53 -27.22
CA ARG A 16 2.63 6.54 -26.22
C ARG A 16 1.32 6.22 -25.48
N GLN A 17 0.65 5.13 -25.86
CA GLN A 17 -0.58 4.68 -25.20
C GLN A 17 -0.25 4.21 -23.79
N ARG A 18 -1.19 4.39 -22.85
CA ARG A 18 -1.03 3.86 -21.49
C ARG A 18 -1.13 2.34 -21.54
N LEU A 19 -0.37 1.64 -20.70
CA LEU A 19 -0.43 0.17 -20.64
C LEU A 19 -1.85 -0.38 -20.42
N ALA A 20 -2.68 0.32 -19.65
CA ALA A 20 -4.07 -0.06 -19.39
C ALA A 20 -5.00 0.09 -20.61
N ASP A 21 -4.57 0.80 -21.66
CA ASP A 21 -5.33 0.98 -22.88
C ASP A 21 -4.83 0.08 -24.03
N ILE A 22 -3.79 -0.73 -23.80
CA ILE A 22 -3.19 -1.61 -24.81
C ILE A 22 -3.68 -3.06 -24.56
N PRO A 23 -4.63 -3.59 -25.34
CA PRO A 23 -5.08 -4.97 -25.19
C PRO A 23 -4.04 -5.96 -25.68
N ILE A 24 -4.07 -7.19 -25.16
CA ILE A 24 -3.27 -8.30 -25.68
C ILE A 24 -3.92 -8.92 -26.92
N CYS A 25 -3.95 -8.15 -27.99
CA CYS A 25 -4.60 -8.50 -29.25
C CYS A 25 -3.62 -8.35 -30.44
N ASP A 26 -3.68 -9.29 -31.38
CA ASP A 26 -2.83 -9.38 -32.57
C ASP A 26 -3.68 -9.19 -33.85
N GLU A 27 -4.59 -8.21 -33.84
CA GLU A 27 -5.43 -7.84 -34.98
C GLU A 27 -4.79 -6.73 -35.83
N ASP A 28 -4.92 -6.82 -37.16
CA ASP A 28 -4.29 -5.92 -38.14
C ASP A 28 -4.82 -4.47 -38.12
N ASP A 29 -5.94 -4.21 -37.45
CA ASP A 29 -6.56 -2.90 -37.35
C ASP A 29 -6.17 -2.12 -36.08
N GLN A 30 -5.46 -2.77 -35.14
CA GLN A 30 -4.97 -2.15 -33.91
C GLN A 30 -3.70 -1.33 -34.18
N ALA A 31 -3.60 -0.17 -33.51
CA ALA A 31 -2.41 0.67 -33.58
C ALA A 31 -1.18 0.03 -32.93
N VAL A 32 -1.40 -0.88 -31.97
CA VAL A 32 -0.37 -1.67 -31.29
C VAL A 32 -0.86 -3.11 -31.24
N GLN A 33 -0.08 -4.01 -31.81
CA GLN A 33 -0.32 -5.46 -31.75
C GLN A 33 0.53 -6.07 -30.65
N VAL A 34 -0.08 -6.85 -29.79
CA VAL A 34 0.59 -7.48 -28.65
C VAL A 34 0.31 -8.98 -28.66
N LYS A 35 1.39 -9.75 -28.71
CA LYS A 35 1.35 -11.19 -28.60
C LYS A 35 2.36 -11.67 -27.59
N LEU A 36 1.89 -12.52 -26.68
CA LEU A 36 2.67 -13.05 -25.57
C LEU A 36 3.30 -14.39 -25.96
N TYR A 37 4.54 -14.61 -25.52
CA TYR A 37 5.28 -15.86 -25.73
C TYR A 37 6.02 -16.23 -24.45
N ALA A 38 6.21 -17.53 -24.24
CA ALA A 38 6.96 -18.07 -23.12
C ALA A 38 7.83 -19.25 -23.54
N ASP A 39 9.06 -19.29 -23.03
CA ASP A 39 10.04 -20.34 -23.32
C ASP A 39 10.09 -21.44 -22.25
N SER A 40 9.21 -21.36 -21.25
CA SER A 40 9.14 -22.30 -20.13
C SER A 40 7.74 -22.89 -19.97
N ASP A 41 7.64 -24.10 -19.42
CA ASP A 41 6.36 -24.73 -19.11
C ASP A 41 5.55 -23.83 -18.16
N PHE A 42 6.19 -23.32 -17.11
CA PHE A 42 5.60 -22.33 -16.21
C PHE A 42 4.99 -21.13 -16.95
N GLY A 43 5.74 -20.51 -17.86
CA GLY A 43 5.26 -19.36 -18.61
C GLY A 43 4.13 -19.74 -19.56
N ASN A 44 4.18 -20.91 -20.19
CA ASN A 44 3.11 -21.39 -21.06
C ASN A 44 1.80 -21.61 -20.29
N HIS A 45 1.85 -22.15 -19.07
CA HIS A 45 0.67 -22.25 -18.20
C HIS A 45 0.18 -20.88 -17.75
N LEU A 46 1.09 -19.95 -17.43
CA LEU A 46 0.73 -18.56 -17.08
C LEU A 46 0.00 -17.84 -18.22
N LEU A 47 0.42 -18.05 -19.48
CA LEU A 47 -0.23 -17.47 -20.65
C LEU A 47 -1.71 -17.88 -20.79
N LEU A 48 -2.10 -19.06 -20.30
CA LEU A 48 -3.49 -19.54 -20.36
C LEU A 48 -4.45 -18.72 -19.48
N LEU A 49 -3.93 -17.94 -18.53
CA LEU A 49 -4.74 -17.07 -17.66
C LEU A 49 -5.15 -15.77 -18.34
N PHE A 50 -4.55 -15.45 -19.49
CA PHE A 50 -4.81 -14.22 -20.21
C PHE A 50 -5.68 -14.46 -21.45
N SER A 51 -6.48 -13.46 -21.78
CA SER A 51 -7.35 -13.41 -22.95
C SER A 51 -7.25 -12.05 -23.64
N GLU A 52 -7.73 -11.91 -24.88
CA GLU A 52 -7.71 -10.65 -25.63
C GLU A 52 -8.40 -9.47 -24.92
N GLN A 53 -9.21 -9.74 -23.89
CA GLN A 53 -9.82 -8.71 -23.03
C GLN A 53 -8.83 -8.11 -22.02
N ASN A 54 -7.73 -8.81 -21.74
CA ASN A 54 -6.71 -8.31 -20.83
C ASN A 54 -5.82 -7.28 -21.52
N THR A 55 -5.20 -6.46 -20.68
CA THR A 55 -4.33 -5.36 -21.07
C THR A 55 -2.88 -5.67 -20.76
N LEU A 56 -1.97 -4.95 -21.41
CA LEU A 56 -0.55 -5.05 -21.14
C LEU A 56 -0.21 -4.62 -19.70
N ALA A 57 -1.02 -3.73 -19.09
CA ALA A 57 -0.92 -3.40 -17.68
C ALA A 57 -1.17 -4.64 -16.79
N GLU A 58 -2.28 -5.37 -17.01
CA GLU A 58 -2.60 -6.56 -16.20
C GLU A 58 -1.53 -7.65 -16.34
N VAL A 59 -1.02 -7.87 -17.56
CA VAL A 59 0.10 -8.79 -17.79
C VAL A 59 1.33 -8.35 -16.99
N ASN A 60 1.68 -7.07 -17.05
CA ASN A 60 2.84 -6.55 -16.35
C ASN A 60 2.68 -6.67 -14.82
N THR A 61 1.50 -6.36 -14.27
CA THR A 61 1.21 -6.50 -12.84
C THR A 61 1.36 -7.95 -12.37
N VAL A 62 0.84 -8.93 -13.13
CA VAL A 62 1.01 -10.35 -12.80
C VAL A 62 2.47 -10.78 -12.85
N CYS A 63 3.19 -10.40 -13.92
CA CYS A 63 4.61 -10.69 -14.04
C CYS A 63 5.41 -10.07 -12.90
N PHE A 64 5.10 -8.82 -12.53
CA PHE A 64 5.73 -8.12 -11.43
C PHE A 64 5.49 -8.83 -10.09
N ALA A 65 4.24 -9.18 -9.78
CA ALA A 65 3.88 -9.89 -8.55
C ALA A 65 4.62 -11.23 -8.43
N ILE A 66 4.69 -12.01 -9.52
CA ILE A 66 5.41 -13.28 -9.54
C ILE A 66 6.93 -13.06 -9.36
N GLU A 67 7.51 -12.06 -10.04
CA GLU A 67 8.95 -11.75 -9.96
C GLU A 67 9.36 -11.31 -8.55
N LYS A 68 8.49 -10.53 -7.88
CA LYS A 68 8.75 -9.95 -6.55
C LYS A 68 8.36 -10.85 -5.39
N ALA A 69 7.56 -11.89 -5.62
CA ALA A 69 7.19 -12.85 -4.59
C ALA A 69 8.42 -13.49 -3.91
N ASP A 70 8.26 -13.86 -2.64
CA ASP A 70 9.26 -14.61 -1.89
C ASP A 70 9.59 -15.96 -2.59
N GLU A 71 10.83 -16.44 -2.47
CA GLU A 71 11.27 -17.67 -3.14
C GLU A 71 10.48 -18.92 -2.71
N SER A 72 9.94 -18.95 -1.48
CA SER A 72 9.03 -20.02 -1.06
C SER A 72 7.69 -19.94 -1.78
N VAL A 73 7.14 -18.74 -1.92
CA VAL A 73 5.90 -18.45 -2.64
C VAL A 73 6.05 -18.80 -4.12
N LYS A 74 7.16 -18.41 -4.77
CA LYS A 74 7.44 -18.74 -6.17
C LYS A 74 7.39 -20.24 -6.46
N LYS A 75 7.98 -21.05 -5.57
CA LYS A 75 7.97 -22.52 -5.73
C LYS A 75 6.56 -23.10 -5.65
N GLU A 76 5.73 -22.58 -4.76
CA GLU A 76 4.34 -23.02 -4.63
C GLU A 76 3.48 -22.55 -5.82
N LEU A 77 3.68 -21.30 -6.26
CA LEU A 77 3.06 -20.78 -7.49
C LEU A 77 3.39 -21.63 -8.70
N GLU A 78 4.66 -22.00 -8.88
CA GLU A 78 5.10 -22.82 -10.01
C GLU A 78 4.39 -24.17 -10.01
N GLN A 79 4.28 -24.83 -8.85
CA GLN A 79 3.51 -26.07 -8.76
C GLN A 79 2.03 -25.85 -9.07
N ASN A 80 1.40 -24.84 -8.48
CA ASN A 80 -0.03 -24.58 -8.66
C ASN A 80 -0.37 -24.22 -10.12
N LEU A 81 0.49 -23.48 -10.82
CA LEU A 81 0.35 -23.16 -12.24
C LEU A 81 0.51 -24.40 -13.12
N LEU A 82 1.51 -25.24 -12.87
CA LEU A 82 1.73 -26.48 -13.64
C LEU A 82 0.57 -27.49 -13.51
N TYR A 83 -0.23 -27.39 -12.45
CA TYR A 83 -1.43 -28.19 -12.24
C TYR A 83 -2.74 -27.43 -12.57
N ASP A 84 -2.66 -26.31 -13.29
CA ASP A 84 -3.80 -25.51 -13.76
C ASP A 84 -4.79 -25.13 -12.63
N GLN A 85 -4.28 -24.78 -11.45
CA GLN A 85 -5.11 -24.48 -10.28
C GLN A 85 -5.72 -23.06 -10.32
N TYR A 86 -5.28 -22.21 -11.23
CA TYR A 86 -5.81 -20.85 -11.40
C TYR A 86 -6.70 -20.77 -12.64
N THR A 87 -7.83 -20.09 -12.50
CA THR A 87 -8.77 -19.86 -13.62
C THR A 87 -8.64 -18.49 -14.25
N ASP A 88 -8.00 -17.56 -13.56
CA ASP A 88 -7.88 -16.16 -13.93
C ASP A 88 -6.75 -15.49 -13.12
N THR A 89 -6.32 -14.32 -13.59
CA THR A 89 -5.25 -13.51 -12.99
C THR A 89 -5.59 -13.02 -11.59
N VAL A 90 -6.87 -12.72 -11.32
CA VAL A 90 -7.33 -12.20 -10.03
C VAL A 90 -7.12 -13.23 -8.92
N LYS A 91 -7.47 -14.50 -9.16
CA LYS A 91 -7.23 -15.58 -8.20
C LYS A 91 -5.74 -15.85 -7.99
N LEU A 92 -4.93 -15.75 -9.05
CA LEU A 92 -3.49 -15.89 -8.93
C LEU A 92 -2.91 -14.80 -8.03
N LEU A 93 -3.22 -13.52 -8.29
CA LEU A 93 -2.74 -12.40 -7.50
C LEU A 93 -3.20 -12.49 -6.04
N ARG A 94 -4.47 -12.84 -5.82
CA ARG A 94 -4.99 -13.08 -4.46
C ARG A 94 -4.22 -14.18 -3.75
N ASN A 95 -3.92 -15.29 -4.43
CA ASN A 95 -3.19 -16.39 -3.80
C ASN A 95 -1.74 -16.00 -3.49
N ILE A 96 -1.08 -15.21 -4.34
CA ILE A 96 0.24 -14.62 -4.04
C ILE A 96 0.15 -13.84 -2.73
N ARG A 97 -0.81 -12.91 -2.62
CA ARG A 97 -1.01 -12.10 -1.41
C ARG A 97 -1.27 -12.98 -0.19
N ASP A 98 -2.20 -13.93 -0.28
CA ASP A 98 -2.57 -14.81 0.82
C ASP A 98 -1.37 -15.66 1.31
N MET A 99 -0.53 -16.16 0.40
CA MET A 99 0.68 -16.91 0.76
C MET A 99 1.76 -16.00 1.35
N THR A 100 1.97 -14.80 0.80
CA THR A 100 2.90 -13.81 1.34
C THR A 100 2.51 -13.44 2.77
N GLU A 101 1.23 -13.13 3.03
CA GLU A 101 0.75 -12.79 4.38
C GLU A 101 0.94 -13.93 5.40
N GLN A 102 0.91 -15.20 4.96
CA GLN A 102 1.14 -16.37 5.81
C GLN A 102 2.60 -16.51 6.27
N LEU A 103 3.56 -15.92 5.53
CA LEU A 103 4.95 -15.84 5.98
C LEU A 103 5.11 -14.92 7.20
N GLY A 104 4.21 -13.94 7.34
CA GLY A 104 4.21 -12.93 8.38
C GLY A 104 3.60 -13.42 9.69
N GLN A 105 4.36 -14.21 10.45
CA GLN A 105 3.90 -14.80 11.72
C GLN A 105 3.83 -13.80 12.87
N VAL A 106 4.71 -12.80 12.86
CA VAL A 106 4.75 -11.75 13.86
C VAL A 106 3.98 -10.56 13.33
N LYS A 107 2.96 -10.11 14.08
CA LYS A 107 2.20 -8.91 13.77
C LYS A 107 2.62 -7.79 14.70
N MET A 108 2.72 -6.60 14.16
CA MET A 108 3.03 -5.39 14.91
C MET A 108 2.25 -4.24 14.30
N SER A 109 1.54 -3.49 15.12
CA SER A 109 0.78 -2.32 14.68
C SER A 109 1.42 -1.07 15.25
N PHE A 110 1.50 -0.04 14.41
CA PHE A 110 2.00 1.28 14.77
C PHE A 110 0.88 2.30 14.65
N PHE A 111 0.88 3.30 15.52
CA PHE A 111 -0.14 4.33 15.58
C PHE A 111 0.48 5.72 15.48
N CYS A 112 -0.20 6.60 14.74
CA CYS A 112 0.12 8.02 14.65
C CYS A 112 -1.17 8.88 14.68
N PRO A 113 -1.09 10.15 15.12
CA PRO A 113 -2.22 11.07 15.02
C PRO A 113 -2.54 11.39 13.56
N LEU A 114 -3.81 11.66 13.28
CA LEU A 114 -4.29 12.14 11.99
C LEU A 114 -4.66 13.62 12.08
N ASP A 115 -4.30 14.36 11.04
CA ASP A 115 -4.81 15.69 10.74
C ASP A 115 -5.73 15.63 9.52
N GLY A 116 -6.70 16.54 9.47
CA GLY A 116 -7.67 16.62 8.40
C GLY A 116 -7.92 18.06 7.98
N ASN A 117 -8.07 18.28 6.69
CA ASN A 117 -8.42 19.57 6.12
C ASN A 117 -9.53 19.41 5.09
N ILE A 118 -10.52 20.30 5.10
CA ILE A 118 -11.54 20.38 4.06
C ILE A 118 -11.18 21.53 3.12
N GLU A 119 -11.19 21.26 1.82
CA GLU A 119 -11.22 22.30 0.79
C GLU A 119 -12.67 22.59 0.38
N ASP A 120 -13.10 23.84 0.59
CA ASP A 120 -14.39 24.32 0.11
C ASP A 120 -14.21 24.90 -1.29
N SER A 121 -14.82 24.23 -2.28
CA SER A 121 -14.81 24.62 -3.68
C SER A 121 -15.39 26.03 -3.96
N GLU A 122 -16.22 26.57 -3.06
CA GLU A 122 -16.87 27.88 -3.25
C GLU A 122 -15.99 29.06 -2.80
N TYR A 123 -15.19 28.88 -1.75
CA TYR A 123 -14.44 29.97 -1.13
C TYR A 123 -12.92 29.92 -1.37
N GLY A 124 -12.41 28.76 -1.80
CA GLY A 124 -10.99 28.54 -2.06
C GLY A 124 -10.15 28.47 -0.77
N GLY A 125 -9.31 27.45 -0.66
CA GLY A 125 -8.45 27.22 0.50
C GLY A 125 -8.97 26.14 1.44
N THR A 126 -8.12 25.75 2.39
CA THR A 126 -8.37 24.61 3.27
C THR A 126 -8.67 25.05 4.71
N THR A 127 -9.57 24.33 5.37
CA THR A 127 -9.94 24.54 6.78
C THR A 127 -9.67 23.26 7.59
N PRO A 128 -8.94 23.34 8.72
CA PRO A 128 -8.67 22.16 9.53
C PRO A 128 -9.95 21.63 10.19
N VAL A 129 -10.09 20.31 10.22
CA VAL A 129 -11.19 19.61 10.88
C VAL A 129 -10.73 18.88 12.13
N GLY A 130 -11.64 18.79 13.10
CA GLY A 130 -11.37 18.04 14.33
C GLY A 130 -11.48 16.52 14.12
N ASN A 131 -10.84 15.76 15.00
CA ASN A 131 -10.84 14.30 14.93
C ASN A 131 -12.24 13.65 14.94
N ARG A 132 -13.25 14.28 15.58
CA ARG A 132 -14.64 13.79 15.51
C ARG A 132 -15.20 13.76 14.09
N TYR A 133 -14.78 14.71 13.24
CA TYR A 133 -15.14 14.75 11.83
C TYR A 133 -14.42 13.63 11.06
N LEU A 134 -13.11 13.47 11.27
CA LEU A 134 -12.36 12.34 10.69
C LEU A 134 -13.00 10.99 11.05
N LYS A 135 -13.38 10.82 12.32
CA LYS A 135 -14.08 9.62 12.81
C LYS A 135 -15.41 9.35 12.09
N SER A 136 -16.17 10.38 11.69
CA SER A 136 -17.41 10.15 10.93
C SER A 136 -17.18 9.67 9.50
N TYR A 137 -15.99 9.91 8.94
CA TYR A 137 -15.55 9.46 7.61
C TYR A 137 -14.53 8.31 7.68
N ALA A 138 -14.39 7.63 8.83
CA ALA A 138 -13.40 6.57 9.00
C ALA A 138 -13.60 5.38 8.03
N TRP A 139 -14.81 5.18 7.52
CA TRP A 139 -15.09 4.17 6.50
C TRP A 139 -14.55 4.61 5.14
N ASP A 140 -14.86 5.83 4.70
CA ASP A 140 -14.40 6.38 3.41
C ASP A 140 -12.87 6.52 3.37
N ILE A 141 -12.25 6.94 4.49
CA ILE A 141 -10.79 6.99 4.62
C ILE A 141 -10.18 5.60 4.44
N ARG A 142 -10.79 4.57 5.06
CA ARG A 142 -10.31 3.19 4.94
C ARG A 142 -10.49 2.65 3.52
N GLU A 143 -11.61 2.93 2.88
CA GLU A 143 -11.87 2.51 1.50
C GLU A 143 -10.83 3.09 0.55
N LEU A 144 -10.52 4.39 0.67
CA LEU A 144 -9.49 5.02 -0.14
C LEU A 144 -8.10 4.42 0.14
N LEU A 145 -7.74 4.18 1.41
CA LEU A 145 -6.48 3.52 1.76
C LEU A 145 -6.36 2.11 1.16
N GLU A 146 -7.46 1.35 1.13
CA GLU A 146 -7.50 0.03 0.50
C GLU A 146 -7.32 0.12 -1.01
N MET A 147 -7.90 1.15 -1.67
CA MET A 147 -7.74 1.39 -3.10
C MET A 147 -6.30 1.77 -3.47
N GLU A 148 -5.69 2.70 -2.73
CA GLU A 148 -4.31 3.19 -2.95
C GLU A 148 -3.22 2.16 -2.65
N GLN A 149 -3.57 1.03 -2.03
CA GLN A 149 -2.65 -0.08 -1.71
C GLN A 149 -3.10 -1.40 -2.34
N SER A 150 -3.96 -1.34 -3.37
CA SER A 150 -4.58 -2.53 -3.96
C SER A 150 -3.69 -3.25 -5.00
N SER A 151 -2.71 -2.55 -5.59
CA SER A 151 -1.81 -3.14 -6.57
C SER A 151 -0.60 -3.82 -5.91
N PRO A 152 -0.10 -4.94 -6.46
CA PRO A 152 1.22 -5.48 -6.09
C PRO A 152 2.36 -4.46 -6.22
N GLU A 153 2.23 -3.49 -7.14
CA GLU A 153 3.23 -2.44 -7.33
C GLU A 153 3.21 -1.38 -6.22
N ASP A 154 2.17 -1.35 -5.39
CA ASP A 154 2.01 -0.43 -4.26
C ASP A 154 2.46 -1.08 -2.93
N GLU A 155 2.91 -2.35 -2.95
CA GLU A 155 3.37 -3.06 -1.76
C GLU A 155 4.55 -2.32 -1.12
N MET A 156 4.32 -1.76 0.07
CA MET A 156 5.26 -0.83 0.71
C MET A 156 6.61 -1.44 1.08
N THR A 157 6.69 -2.77 1.19
CA THR A 157 7.92 -3.50 1.55
C THR A 157 9.02 -3.34 0.51
N GLN A 158 8.67 -3.09 -0.75
CA GLN A 158 9.65 -2.91 -1.82
C GLN A 158 10.46 -1.61 -1.67
N PHE A 159 9.93 -0.63 -0.93
CA PHE A 159 10.55 0.68 -0.69
C PHE A 159 11.38 0.71 0.60
N PHE A 160 11.54 -0.43 1.28
CA PHE A 160 12.40 -0.54 2.45
C PHE A 160 13.83 -0.95 2.04
N ASP A 161 14.79 -0.07 2.29
CA ASP A 161 16.20 -0.28 2.00
C ASP A 161 17.16 0.18 3.11
N GLU A 162 16.65 0.54 4.29
CA GLU A 162 17.45 1.08 5.40
C GLU A 162 18.30 0.03 6.13
N ASP A 163 17.83 -1.21 6.23
CA ASP A 163 18.53 -2.30 6.93
C ASP A 163 18.23 -3.69 6.34
N ASP A 164 19.27 -4.47 6.02
CA ASP A 164 19.08 -5.81 5.44
C ASP A 164 18.41 -6.79 6.41
N GLY A 165 18.60 -6.63 7.72
CA GLY A 165 17.97 -7.44 8.76
C GLY A 165 16.46 -7.25 8.76
N VAL A 166 15.99 -6.02 8.90
CA VAL A 166 14.57 -5.66 8.84
C VAL A 166 13.98 -6.05 7.49
N LYS A 167 14.68 -5.76 6.39
CA LYS A 167 14.22 -6.08 5.03
C LYS A 167 13.94 -7.57 4.83
N ASN A 168 14.81 -8.43 5.35
CA ASN A 168 14.62 -9.88 5.23
C ASN A 168 13.44 -10.40 6.07
N LYS A 169 13.09 -9.68 7.15
CA LYS A 169 12.00 -10.02 8.05
C LYS A 169 10.66 -9.44 7.61
N LEU A 170 10.65 -8.26 7.00
CA LEU A 170 9.45 -7.53 6.61
C LEU A 170 8.65 -8.30 5.55
N VAL A 171 7.36 -8.49 5.81
CA VAL A 171 6.42 -9.21 4.94
C VAL A 171 5.36 -8.28 4.37
N SER A 172 4.81 -7.40 5.19
CA SER A 172 3.85 -6.39 4.76
C SER A 172 3.92 -5.16 5.67
N ALA A 173 3.56 -4.00 5.13
CA ALA A 173 3.24 -2.79 5.89
C ALA A 173 2.04 -2.14 5.18
N VAL A 174 0.91 -2.04 5.88
CA VAL A 174 -0.35 -1.58 5.30
C VAL A 174 -0.92 -0.46 6.14
N TRP A 175 -1.15 0.70 5.53
CA TRP A 175 -1.75 1.85 6.19
C TRP A 175 -3.27 1.68 6.24
N THR A 176 -3.84 2.00 7.40
CA THR A 176 -5.27 2.00 7.67
C THR A 176 -5.57 3.04 8.75
N VAL A 177 -6.81 3.10 9.21
CA VAL A 177 -7.21 3.90 10.36
C VAL A 177 -7.93 3.03 11.37
N ASP A 178 -7.78 3.35 12.65
CA ASP A 178 -8.48 2.63 13.72
C ASP A 178 -8.86 3.57 14.86
N GLU A 179 -9.93 3.21 15.56
CA GLU A 179 -10.43 3.99 16.69
C GLU A 179 -9.82 3.48 18.00
N TYR A 180 -9.26 4.41 18.77
CA TYR A 180 -8.75 4.14 20.11
C TYR A 180 -9.22 5.23 21.09
N LYS A 181 -9.83 4.83 22.21
CA LYS A 181 -10.35 5.75 23.25
C LYS A 181 -11.14 6.95 22.66
N ASP A 182 -12.15 6.68 21.82
CA ASP A 182 -13.02 7.67 21.16
C ASP A 182 -12.35 8.61 20.14
N ARG A 183 -11.10 8.35 19.75
CA ARG A 183 -10.35 9.15 18.78
C ARG A 183 -9.86 8.26 17.63
N LEU A 184 -9.92 8.76 16.40
CA LEU A 184 -9.41 8.07 15.21
C LEU A 184 -7.90 8.31 15.06
N TYR A 185 -7.15 7.25 14.80
CA TYR A 185 -5.71 7.29 14.58
C TYR A 185 -5.37 6.66 13.23
N GLY A 186 -4.23 7.07 12.69
CA GLY A 186 -3.57 6.34 11.63
C GLY A 186 -2.98 5.08 12.25
N ARG A 187 -3.20 3.95 11.60
CA ARG A 187 -2.70 2.64 12.03
C ARG A 187 -1.93 2.03 10.88
N ILE A 188 -0.73 1.53 11.14
CA ILE A 188 0.06 0.79 10.15
C ILE A 188 0.16 -0.64 10.65
N ASP A 189 -0.43 -1.56 9.89
CA ASP A 189 -0.38 -2.99 10.18
C ASP A 189 0.80 -3.64 9.47
N CYS A 190 1.78 -4.05 10.26
CA CYS A 190 3.00 -4.66 9.78
C CYS A 190 3.04 -6.15 10.12
N ARG A 191 3.62 -6.93 9.22
CA ARG A 191 3.90 -8.35 9.43
C ARG A 191 5.37 -8.65 9.19
N PHE A 192 5.91 -9.52 10.02
CA PHE A 192 7.29 -9.97 9.95
C PHE A 192 7.39 -11.49 10.04
N LYS A 193 8.41 -12.05 9.39
CA LYS A 193 8.76 -13.49 9.48
C LYS A 193 9.19 -13.87 10.89
N GLU A 194 9.85 -12.96 11.58
CA GLU A 194 10.32 -13.11 12.96
C GLU A 194 10.31 -11.77 13.69
N LYS A 195 10.52 -11.80 15.02
CA LYS A 195 10.47 -10.60 15.84
C LYS A 195 11.63 -9.67 15.53
N LEU A 196 11.35 -8.36 15.45
CA LEU A 196 12.38 -7.33 15.40
C LEU A 196 13.07 -7.18 16.78
N SER A 197 14.37 -6.90 16.75
CA SER A 197 15.09 -6.38 17.92
C SER A 197 14.63 -4.95 18.24
N GLU A 198 15.03 -4.42 19.39
CA GLU A 198 14.75 -3.03 19.75
C GLU A 198 15.38 -2.06 18.73
N ASP A 199 16.66 -2.26 18.38
CA ASP A 199 17.36 -1.44 17.37
C ASP A 199 16.67 -1.52 15.99
N GLU A 200 16.26 -2.72 15.56
CA GLU A 200 15.52 -2.91 14.31
C GLU A 200 14.16 -2.24 14.33
N THR A 201 13.49 -2.23 15.49
CA THR A 201 12.20 -1.56 15.66
C THR A 201 12.35 -0.04 15.51
N GLU A 202 13.41 0.54 16.07
CA GLU A 202 13.66 1.99 15.95
C GLU A 202 14.05 2.40 14.54
N ILE A 203 14.84 1.60 13.82
CA ILE A 203 15.09 1.78 12.38
C ILE A 203 13.76 1.75 11.62
N PHE A 204 12.94 0.74 11.86
CA PHE A 204 11.67 0.59 11.17
C PHE A 204 10.68 1.73 11.47
N LYS A 205 10.64 2.23 12.72
CA LYS A 205 9.87 3.45 13.08
C LYS A 205 10.38 4.68 12.31
N GLY A 206 11.70 4.83 12.14
CA GLY A 206 12.30 5.89 11.32
C GLY A 206 11.81 5.86 9.88
N TRP A 207 11.83 4.68 9.26
CA TRP A 207 11.28 4.49 7.91
C TRP A 207 9.78 4.82 7.83
N LEU A 208 8.97 4.28 8.77
CA LEU A 208 7.54 4.55 8.83
C LEU A 208 7.24 6.06 8.99
N LEU A 209 8.03 6.76 9.80
CA LEU A 209 7.91 8.21 9.97
C LEU A 209 8.14 8.92 8.64
N GLY A 210 9.20 8.57 7.92
CA GLY A 210 9.48 9.10 6.58
C GLY A 210 8.34 8.82 5.60
N GLN A 211 7.78 7.61 5.63
CA GLN A 211 6.62 7.25 4.81
C GLN A 211 5.38 8.05 5.17
N CYS A 212 5.13 8.34 6.44
CA CYS A 212 3.98 9.16 6.85
C CYS A 212 4.16 10.64 6.47
N SER A 213 5.39 11.15 6.44
CA SER A 213 5.65 12.59 6.21
C SER A 213 5.86 12.98 4.75
N ASP A 214 6.57 12.16 3.97
CA ASP A 214 7.10 12.52 2.63
C ASP A 214 6.94 11.37 1.60
N GLY A 215 6.52 10.20 2.06
CA GLY A 215 6.28 9.03 1.22
C GLY A 215 4.79 8.83 0.94
N PHE A 216 4.30 7.62 1.21
CA PHE A 216 2.90 7.27 1.04
C PHE A 216 1.92 8.26 1.69
N GLY A 217 2.24 8.78 2.88
CA GLY A 217 1.40 9.72 3.61
C GLY A 217 1.18 11.05 2.88
N GLU A 218 2.22 11.60 2.24
CA GLU A 218 2.09 12.82 1.43
C GLU A 218 1.25 12.57 0.18
N HIS A 219 1.47 11.45 -0.50
CA HIS A 219 0.66 11.05 -1.65
C HIS A 219 -0.82 10.89 -1.27
N PHE A 220 -1.09 10.22 -0.14
CA PHE A 220 -2.44 10.03 0.37
C PHE A 220 -3.12 11.34 0.77
N GLU A 221 -2.38 12.28 1.37
CA GLU A 221 -2.91 13.60 1.73
C GLU A 221 -3.40 14.38 0.50
N GLN A 222 -2.92 14.08 -0.71
CA GLN A 222 -3.37 14.72 -1.95
C GLN A 222 -4.63 14.07 -2.56
N GLN A 223 -5.10 12.95 -2.00
CA GLN A 223 -6.28 12.25 -2.50
C GLN A 223 -7.56 12.79 -1.82
N PRO A 224 -8.49 13.41 -2.58
CA PRO A 224 -9.70 13.98 -2.00
C PRO A 224 -10.72 12.88 -1.65
N ILE A 225 -11.32 13.01 -0.47
CA ILE A 225 -12.48 12.24 -0.04
C ILE A 225 -13.70 13.18 -0.08
N SER A 226 -14.64 12.94 -0.98
CA SER A 226 -15.81 13.81 -1.09
C SER A 226 -16.73 13.70 0.12
N THR A 227 -17.03 14.84 0.75
CA THR A 227 -17.92 14.96 1.91
C THR A 227 -19.05 15.95 1.65
N GLU A 228 -20.02 16.04 2.57
CA GLU A 228 -21.10 17.03 2.46
C GLU A 228 -20.60 18.48 2.57
N ASP A 229 -19.45 18.70 3.21
CA ASP A 229 -18.87 20.01 3.50
C ASP A 229 -17.72 20.41 2.55
N GLY A 230 -17.38 19.55 1.57
CA GLY A 230 -16.27 19.77 0.63
C GLY A 230 -15.39 18.51 0.48
N ASP A 231 -14.21 18.68 -0.13
CA ASP A 231 -13.25 17.57 -0.27
C ASP A 231 -12.36 17.50 0.97
N LEU A 232 -12.38 16.35 1.66
CA LEU A 232 -11.57 16.06 2.84
C LEU A 232 -10.23 15.47 2.42
N PHE A 233 -9.15 16.07 2.91
CA PHE A 233 -7.78 15.60 2.79
C PHE A 233 -7.27 15.18 4.17
N VAL A 234 -6.63 14.01 4.25
CA VAL A 234 -6.21 13.39 5.53
C VAL A 234 -4.70 13.18 5.52
N SER A 235 -4.04 13.69 6.55
CA SER A 235 -2.60 13.54 6.72
C SER A 235 -2.28 12.58 7.87
N PHE A 236 -1.32 11.68 7.63
CA PHE A 236 -0.74 10.78 8.64
C PHE A 236 0.39 11.45 9.42
N TRP A 237 0.71 12.71 9.12
CA TRP A 237 1.83 13.41 9.72
C TRP A 237 1.54 14.89 9.95
N HIS A 238 2.12 15.45 11.01
CA HIS A 238 2.13 16.90 11.22
C HIS A 238 3.39 17.33 11.96
N SER A 239 3.83 18.58 11.75
CA SER A 239 5.06 19.11 12.35
C SER A 239 4.93 19.55 13.82
N GLY A 240 3.73 19.47 14.40
CA GLY A 240 3.48 19.87 15.78
C GLY A 240 4.07 18.92 16.84
N ASP A 241 4.38 19.47 18.02
CA ASP A 241 4.99 18.76 19.16
C ASP A 241 4.17 17.57 19.70
N SER A 242 2.89 17.46 19.32
CA SER A 242 2.01 16.35 19.68
C SER A 242 2.12 15.14 18.77
N TYR A 243 3.00 15.17 17.75
CA TYR A 243 3.15 14.06 16.83
C TYR A 243 3.87 12.90 17.52
N PHE A 244 3.39 11.69 17.30
CA PHE A 244 4.06 10.48 17.72
C PHE A 244 3.87 9.39 16.68
N LEU A 245 4.82 8.46 16.66
CA LEU A 245 4.67 7.18 15.99
C LEU A 245 5.10 6.12 17.00
N CYS A 246 4.12 5.38 17.52
CA CYS A 246 4.36 4.43 18.60
C CYS A 246 3.78 3.06 18.25
N THR A 247 4.21 2.03 18.96
CA THR A 247 3.60 0.70 18.85
C THR A 247 2.25 0.67 19.56
N GLU A 248 1.42 -0.34 19.26
CA GLU A 248 0.17 -0.57 19.98
C GLU A 248 0.36 -0.63 21.51
N ASP A 249 1.44 -1.29 21.97
CA ASP A 249 1.75 -1.42 23.41
C ASP A 249 2.12 -0.07 24.06
N GLU A 250 2.64 0.88 23.28
CA GLU A 250 3.05 2.22 23.73
C GLU A 250 1.90 3.24 23.65
N LEU A 251 0.79 2.92 22.97
CA LEU A 251 -0.27 3.89 22.65
C LEU A 251 -0.93 4.51 23.89
N ASP A 252 -1.02 3.76 25.00
CA ASP A 252 -1.53 4.31 26.25
C ASP A 252 -0.68 5.47 26.78
N GLU A 253 0.65 5.42 26.66
CA GLU A 253 1.55 6.46 27.15
C GLU A 253 1.33 7.82 26.46
N TYR A 254 0.84 7.79 25.21
CA TYR A 254 0.54 8.99 24.41
C TYR A 254 -0.92 9.43 24.49
N THR A 255 -1.81 8.60 25.04
CA THR A 255 -3.25 8.86 25.09
C THR A 255 -3.79 9.06 26.51
N GLU A 256 -3.01 8.71 27.54
CA GLU A 256 -3.30 9.09 28.92
C GLU A 256 -3.17 10.62 29.07
N PRO A 257 -4.20 11.32 29.58
CA PRO A 257 -4.04 12.73 29.93
C PRO A 257 -2.96 12.82 31.00
N SER A 258 -1.98 13.69 30.80
CA SER A 258 -0.95 14.01 31.79
C SER A 258 -1.64 14.52 33.07
N GLN A 259 -1.99 13.62 33.99
CA GLN A 259 -2.50 13.94 35.32
C GLN A 259 -1.33 14.35 36.23
N GLU A 260 -0.55 15.37 35.83
CA GLU A 260 0.38 16.09 36.71
C GLU A 260 0.46 17.57 36.33
N MET A 261 -0.65 18.30 36.53
CA MET A 261 -0.57 19.68 37.02
C MET A 261 -1.54 19.83 38.19
N GLN A 262 -1.21 19.15 39.28
CA GLN A 262 -1.85 19.39 40.58
C GLN A 262 -1.30 20.69 41.16
N MET A 263 -2.15 21.73 41.15
CA MET A 263 -2.31 22.75 42.20
C MET A 263 -1.06 23.09 43.03
N GLY A 264 -0.41 24.21 42.69
CA GLY A 264 0.65 24.83 43.50
C GLY A 264 0.49 26.35 43.60
N GLY A 265 -0.73 26.83 43.80
CA GLY A 265 -0.98 28.22 44.18
C GLY A 265 -1.00 28.38 45.69
N MET A 266 0.05 29.00 46.25
CA MET A 266 0.00 29.93 47.39
C MET A 266 1.18 30.89 47.28
#